data_AF-A0A3P7M0R9-F1
#
_entry.id   AF-A0A3P7M0R9-F1
#
_cell.length_a   1.000
_cell.length_b   1.000
_cell.length_c   1.000
_cell.angle_alpha   90.00
_cell.angle_beta   90.00
_cell.angle_gamma   90.00
#
_symmetry.space_group_name_H-M   'P 1'
#
loop_
_entity.id
_entity.type
_entity.pdbx_description
1 polymer ?
#
loop_
_entity_poly.entity_id
_entity_poly.type
_entity_poly.pdbx_seq_one_letter_code
_entity_poly.pdbx_strand_id
1 'polypeptide(L)'
;MAVYRPPNIPSGADDLNFGLVKEAASHQEVLIVDDFNAPAIDWDNLTVEAASTSLSSNLMDLKLDHPLAQSVKAQTRFRENQIASCLDLIFTKDVSYIDEMHSNAPVGENDHTTLIWDNLLNSQRLRKTEDQPNI
;
A
#
# COMPACT_ATOMS: atom_id res chain seq x y z
N MET A 1 1.99 -9.48 0.10
CA MET A 1 1.16 -9.65 1.32
C MET A 1 -0.12 -8.87 1.12
N ALA A 2 -1.26 -9.51 1.36
CA ALA A 2 -2.56 -8.82 1.43
C ALA A 2 -2.99 -8.81 2.89
N VAL A 3 -3.38 -7.65 3.39
CA VAL A 3 -3.89 -7.45 4.75
C VAL A 3 -5.26 -6.75 4.65
N TYR A 4 -6.06 -6.85 5.70
CA TYR A 4 -7.28 -6.06 5.84
C TYR A 4 -7.31 -5.45 7.24
N ARG A 5 -7.43 -4.13 7.32
CA ARG A 5 -7.66 -3.41 8.58
C ARG A 5 -9.13 -2.96 8.68
N PRO A 6 -9.92 -3.49 9.62
CA PRO A 6 -11.28 -3.02 9.83
C PRO A 6 -11.33 -1.55 10.29
N PRO A 7 -12.40 -0.80 9.97
CA PRO A 7 -12.57 0.55 10.48
C PRO A 7 -12.84 0.55 12.00
N ASN A 8 -12.45 1.63 12.68
CA ASN A 8 -12.77 1.90 14.10
C ASN A 8 -12.28 0.82 15.10
N ILE A 9 -11.13 0.20 14.84
CA ILE A 9 -10.57 -0.81 15.75
C ILE A 9 -9.85 -0.18 16.96
N PRO A 10 -9.74 -0.90 18.09
CA PRO A 10 -8.92 -0.49 19.22
C PRO A 10 -7.43 -0.38 18.82
N SER A 11 -6.70 0.54 19.45
CA SER A 11 -5.30 0.85 19.10
C SER A 11 -4.36 -0.37 19.06
N GLY A 12 -4.57 -1.39 19.91
CA GLY A 12 -3.71 -2.58 19.91
C GLY A 12 -3.78 -3.42 18.64
N ALA A 13 -4.88 -3.35 17.87
CA ALA A 13 -4.97 -4.01 16.58
C ALA A 13 -4.28 -3.19 15.46
N ASP A 14 -4.26 -1.86 15.58
CA ASP A 14 -3.47 -0.99 14.71
C ASP A 14 -1.97 -1.29 14.86
N ASP A 15 -1.50 -1.48 16.10
CA ASP A 15 -0.10 -1.79 16.38
C ASP A 15 0.35 -3.11 15.73
N LEU A 16 -0.52 -4.12 15.75
CA LEU A 16 -0.24 -5.42 15.12
C LEU A 16 -0.24 -5.32 13.59
N ASN A 17 -1.25 -4.67 12.98
CA ASN A 17 -1.30 -4.45 11.53
C ASN A 17 -0.07 -3.67 11.06
N PHE A 18 0.22 -2.55 11.73
CA PHE A 18 1.37 -1.72 11.42
C PHE A 18 2.69 -2.48 11.60
N GLY A 19 2.81 -3.32 12.63
CA GLY A 19 3.97 -4.18 12.86
C GLY A 19 4.23 -5.13 11.69
N LEU A 20 3.19 -5.77 11.14
CA LEU A 20 3.30 -6.64 9.96
C LEU A 20 3.68 -5.85 8.71
N VAL A 21 3.07 -4.69 8.50
CA VAL A 21 3.35 -3.83 7.34
C VAL A 21 4.79 -3.31 7.40
N LYS A 22 5.27 -2.93 8.59
CA LYS A 22 6.66 -2.51 8.83
C LYS A 22 7.65 -3.64 8.60
N GLU A 23 7.35 -4.84 9.09
CA GLU A 23 8.18 -6.02 8.88
C GLU A 23 8.27 -6.38 7.39
N ALA A 24 7.15 -6.42 6.68
CA ALA A 24 7.12 -6.59 5.23
C ALA A 24 7.91 -5.49 4.50
N ALA A 25 7.74 -4.23 4.89
CA ALA A 25 8.47 -3.09 4.32
C ALA A 25 9.99 -3.15 4.52
N SER A 26 10.49 -3.96 5.46
CA SER A 26 11.93 -4.15 5.66
C SER A 26 12.59 -5.04 4.59
N HIS A 27 11.80 -5.80 3.82
CA HIS A 27 12.31 -6.69 2.78
C HIS A 27 12.75 -5.92 1.52
N GLN A 28 13.74 -6.47 0.79
CA GLN A 28 14.26 -5.86 -0.44
C GLN A 28 13.24 -5.86 -1.59
N GLU A 29 12.34 -6.83 -1.62
CA GLU A 29 11.27 -6.94 -2.60
C GLU A 29 9.99 -7.17 -1.82
N VAL A 30 9.00 -6.29 -2.02
CA VAL A 30 7.74 -6.35 -1.29
C VAL A 30 6.61 -5.81 -2.15
N LEU A 31 5.46 -6.47 -2.04
CA LEU A 31 4.15 -5.97 -2.46
C LEU A 31 3.25 -6.03 -1.23
N ILE A 32 2.78 -4.88 -0.76
CA ILE A 32 1.82 -4.77 0.34
C ILE A 32 0.53 -4.20 -0.23
N VAL A 33 -0.59 -4.88 0.01
CA VAL A 33 -1.93 -4.44 -0.40
C VAL A 33 -2.83 -4.50 0.84
N ASP A 34 -3.48 -3.41 1.20
CA ASP A 34 -4.41 -3.36 2.34
C ASP A 34 -5.43 -2.21 2.15
N ASP A 35 -6.64 -2.41 2.69
CA ASP A 35 -7.57 -1.32 3.02
C ASP A 35 -7.16 -0.78 4.40
N PHE A 36 -6.31 0.25 4.39
CA PHE A 36 -5.73 0.80 5.61
C PHE A 36 -6.73 1.62 6.42
N ASN A 37 -7.92 1.95 5.89
CA ASN A 37 -8.88 2.84 6.55
C ASN A 37 -8.22 4.10 7.15
N ALA A 38 -7.32 4.73 6.38
CA ALA A 38 -6.47 5.84 6.80
C ALA A 38 -6.78 7.14 6.00
N PRO A 39 -8.01 7.68 6.06
CA PRO A 39 -8.45 8.79 5.22
C PRO A 39 -7.74 10.13 5.47
N ALA A 40 -7.02 10.25 6.59
CA ALA A 40 -6.34 11.48 6.97
C ALA A 40 -5.03 11.75 6.19
N ILE A 41 -4.59 10.80 5.35
CA ILE A 41 -3.37 10.94 4.55
C ILE A 41 -3.71 11.58 3.20
N ASP A 42 -3.02 12.67 2.89
CA ASP A 42 -2.97 13.24 1.54
C ASP A 42 -1.70 12.71 0.85
N TRP A 43 -1.88 11.76 -0.07
CA TRP A 43 -0.77 11.13 -0.80
C TRP A 43 -0.15 12.02 -1.88
N ASP A 44 -0.89 13.02 -2.37
CA ASP A 44 -0.39 13.95 -3.39
C ASP A 44 0.50 15.02 -2.75
N ASN A 45 0.10 15.53 -1.59
CA ASN A 45 0.84 16.57 -0.86
C ASN A 45 1.78 16.00 0.22
N LEU A 46 1.73 14.69 0.49
CA LEU A 46 2.47 14.00 1.54
C LEU A 46 2.24 14.61 2.94
N THR A 47 0.98 14.95 3.24
CA THR A 47 0.57 15.49 4.54
C THR A 47 -0.38 14.54 5.26
N VAL A 48 -0.51 14.72 6.58
CA VAL A 48 -1.43 13.93 7.40
C VAL A 48 -2.19 14.85 8.34
N GLU A 49 -3.52 14.84 8.25
CA GLU A 49 -4.43 15.60 9.13
C GLU A 49 -4.87 14.75 10.33
N ALA A 50 -3.92 14.27 11.13
CA ALA A 50 -4.18 13.47 12.32
C ALA A 50 -3.10 13.67 13.40
N ALA A 51 -3.32 13.09 14.59
CA ALA A 51 -2.32 13.07 15.65
C ALA A 51 -1.07 12.29 15.21
N SER A 52 0.11 12.69 15.68
CA SER A 52 1.38 12.04 15.32
C SER A 52 1.47 10.57 15.73
N THR A 53 0.66 10.12 16.69
CA THR A 53 0.57 8.72 17.11
C THR A 53 -0.48 7.92 16.33
N SER A 54 -1.14 8.54 15.35
CA SER A 54 -2.15 7.86 14.53
C SER A 54 -1.50 6.88 13.56
N LEU A 55 -2.26 5.86 13.15
CA LEU A 55 -1.83 4.97 12.08
C LEU A 55 -1.47 5.74 10.81
N SER A 56 -2.25 6.78 10.46
CA SER A 56 -2.00 7.60 9.28
C SER A 56 -0.62 8.26 9.31
N SER A 57 -0.23 8.82 10.45
CA SER A 57 1.11 9.40 10.62
C SER A 57 2.20 8.33 10.56
N ASN A 58 2.00 7.21 11.26
CA ASN A 58 2.95 6.09 11.26
C ASN A 58 3.15 5.50 9.85
N LEU A 59 2.10 5.41 9.03
CA LEU A 59 2.19 4.94 7.64
C LEU A 59 2.96 5.91 6.74
N MET A 60 2.75 7.22 6.91
CA MET A 60 3.51 8.24 6.18
C MET A 60 4.99 8.15 6.56
N ASP A 61 5.31 8.08 7.86
CA ASP A 61 6.68 7.93 8.34
C ASP A 61 7.31 6.65 7.80
N LEU A 62 6.61 5.51 7.85
CA LEU A 62 7.09 4.25 7.29
C LEU A 62 7.39 4.35 5.80
N LYS A 63 6.51 4.99 5.03
CA LYS A 63 6.70 5.20 3.59
C LYS A 63 7.95 6.04 3.30
N LEU A 64 8.24 7.03 4.13
CA LEU A 64 9.41 7.90 3.99
C LEU A 64 10.71 7.21 4.46
N ASP A 65 10.66 6.46 5.56
CA ASP A 65 11.79 5.72 6.13
C ASP A 65 12.20 4.50 5.27
N HIS A 66 11.22 3.82 4.67
CA HIS A 66 11.41 2.61 3.85
C HIS A 66 11.17 2.85 2.35
N PRO A 67 11.67 3.98 1.80
CA PRO A 67 11.18 4.66 0.59
C PRO A 67 10.20 3.84 -0.25
N LEU A 68 8.98 3.67 0.27
CA LEU A 68 7.96 2.86 -0.38
C LEU A 68 7.30 3.70 -1.48
N ALA A 69 7.09 3.08 -2.62
CA ALA A 69 6.24 3.62 -3.67
C ALA A 69 4.79 3.25 -3.36
N GLN A 70 3.93 4.25 -3.18
CA GLN A 70 2.48 4.09 -3.11
C GLN A 70 1.93 4.30 -4.53
N SER A 71 1.23 3.32 -5.09
CA SER A 71 0.81 3.37 -6.51
C SER A 71 -0.64 3.83 -6.72
N VAL A 72 -1.51 3.78 -5.70
CA VAL A 72 -2.94 4.07 -5.85
C VAL A 72 -3.21 5.56 -5.66
N LYS A 73 -3.52 6.25 -6.77
CA LYS A 73 -3.81 7.70 -6.77
C LYS A 73 -5.30 8.04 -6.78
N ALA A 74 -6.13 7.11 -7.26
CA ALA A 74 -7.57 7.33 -7.33
C ALA A 74 -8.21 7.18 -5.94
N GLN A 75 -9.32 7.88 -5.73
CA GLN A 75 -10.19 7.58 -4.60
C GLN A 75 -10.71 6.14 -4.76
N THR A 76 -10.70 5.37 -3.66
CA THR A 76 -11.06 3.96 -3.68
C THR A 76 -12.36 3.68 -2.95
N ARG A 77 -12.81 4.55 -2.04
CA ARG A 77 -14.11 4.45 -1.37
C ARG A 77 -15.04 5.62 -1.70
N PHE A 78 -16.26 5.30 -2.10
CA PHE A 78 -17.34 6.22 -2.46
C PHE A 78 -18.62 5.85 -1.72
N ARG A 79 -18.92 6.60 -0.65
CA ARG A 79 -20.10 6.38 0.17
C ARG A 79 -21.01 7.60 0.17
N GLU A 80 -22.33 7.37 0.15
CA GLU A 80 -23.31 8.45 0.23
C GLU A 80 -23.05 9.33 1.46
N ASN A 81 -23.09 10.66 1.25
CA ASN A 81 -22.87 11.67 2.28
C ASN A 81 -21.47 11.64 2.93
N GLN A 82 -20.48 11.01 2.29
CA GLN A 82 -19.07 11.07 2.69
C GLN A 82 -18.22 11.64 1.55
N ILE A 83 -17.10 12.27 1.92
CA ILE A 83 -16.07 12.64 0.95
C ILE A 83 -15.39 11.35 0.49
N ALA A 84 -15.15 11.22 -0.82
CA ALA A 84 -14.43 10.08 -1.36
C ALA A 84 -13.01 10.01 -0.78
N SER A 85 -12.52 8.81 -0.49
CA SER A 85 -11.22 8.60 0.17
C SER A 85 -10.41 7.51 -0.50
N CYS A 86 -9.08 7.66 -0.50
CA CYS A 86 -8.12 6.66 -0.95
C CYS A 86 -7.69 5.84 0.26
N LEU A 87 -8.26 4.64 0.40
CA LEU A 87 -8.07 3.78 1.57
C LEU A 87 -7.35 2.48 1.22
N ASP A 88 -7.60 1.97 0.01
CA ASP A 88 -6.94 0.79 -0.53
C ASP A 88 -5.61 1.20 -1.14
N LEU A 89 -4.51 0.76 -0.54
CA LEU A 89 -3.17 1.18 -0.94
C LEU A 89 -2.36 -0.02 -1.42
N ILE A 90 -1.50 0.25 -2.40
CA ILE A 90 -0.49 -0.69 -2.86
C ILE A 90 0.87 -0.06 -2.62
N PHE A 91 1.68 -0.70 -1.77
CA PHE A 91 3.08 -0.32 -1.53
C PHE A 91 4.05 -1.33 -2.17
N THR A 92 5.04 -0.79 -2.87
CA THR A 92 6.17 -1.52 -3.44
C THR A 92 7.48 -0.78 -3.17
N LYS A 93 8.62 -1.36 -3.57
CA LYS A 93 9.92 -0.67 -3.53
C LYS A 93 10.14 0.29 -4.70
N ASP A 94 9.46 0.03 -5.80
CA ASP A 94 9.56 0.81 -7.02
C ASP A 94 8.18 0.86 -7.66
N VAL A 95 7.76 2.05 -8.06
CA VAL A 95 6.46 2.26 -8.72
C VAL A 95 6.39 1.49 -10.04
N SER A 96 7.53 1.25 -10.69
CA SER A 96 7.63 0.47 -11.93
C SER A 96 7.26 -1.01 -11.78
N TYR A 97 7.08 -1.52 -10.56
CA TYR A 97 6.58 -2.89 -10.34
C TYR A 97 5.08 -3.00 -10.59
N ILE A 98 4.36 -1.88 -10.62
CA ILE A 98 2.93 -1.83 -10.88
C ILE A 98 2.72 -1.21 -12.25
N ASP A 99 2.19 -2.01 -13.18
CA ASP A 99 1.80 -1.57 -14.51
C ASP A 99 0.27 -1.62 -14.66
N GLU A 100 -0.26 -0.86 -15.63
CA GLU A 100 -1.67 -0.87 -16.00
C GLU A 100 -2.65 -0.79 -14.80
N MET A 101 -2.41 0.12 -13.86
CA MET A 101 -3.30 0.28 -12.70
C MET A 101 -4.64 0.91 -13.11
N HIS A 102 -5.71 0.17 -12.87
CA HIS A 102 -7.09 0.56 -13.16
C HIS A 102 -7.97 0.49 -11.91
N SER A 103 -8.84 1.49 -11.76
CA SER A 103 -9.93 1.50 -10.78
C SER A 103 -11.24 1.28 -11.50
N ASN A 104 -11.91 0.17 -11.19
CA ASN A 104 -13.17 -0.25 -11.79
C ASN A 104 -14.33 -0.05 -10.83
N ALA A 105 -15.55 -0.14 -11.37
CA ALA A 105 -16.76 -0.09 -10.57
C ALA A 105 -16.72 -1.10 -9.41
N PRO A 106 -17.33 -0.77 -8.26
CA PRO A 106 -17.49 -1.70 -7.17
C PRO A 106 -18.19 -3.00 -7.59
N VAL A 107 -17.88 -4.08 -6.89
CA VAL A 107 -18.59 -5.35 -7.06
C VAL A 107 -19.86 -5.32 -6.19
N GLY A 108 -21.02 -5.37 -6.84
CA GLY A 108 -22.31 -5.35 -6.15
C GLY A 108 -22.60 -4.00 -5.49
N GLU A 109 -22.99 -4.02 -4.21
CA GLU A 109 -23.32 -2.82 -3.42
C GLU A 109 -22.14 -2.33 -2.55
N ASN A 110 -20.92 -2.79 -2.83
CA ASN A 110 -19.72 -2.33 -2.11
C ASN A 110 -19.45 -0.84 -2.40
N ASP A 111 -18.99 -0.09 -1.41
CA ASP A 111 -18.60 1.31 -1.58
C ASP A 111 -17.14 1.48 -2.03
N HIS A 112 -16.35 0.40 -2.06
CA HIS A 112 -14.99 0.37 -2.59
C HIS A 112 -14.94 -0.01 -4.07
N THR A 113 -14.09 0.67 -4.83
CA THR A 113 -13.76 0.34 -6.21
C THR A 113 -12.91 -0.93 -6.29
N THR A 114 -12.95 -1.60 -7.43
CA THR A 114 -12.06 -2.73 -7.68
C THR A 114 -10.76 -2.24 -8.30
N LEU A 115 -9.63 -2.50 -7.64
CA LEU A 115 -8.31 -2.23 -8.20
C LEU A 115 -7.80 -3.44 -8.99
N ILE A 116 -7.38 -3.20 -10.23
CA ILE A 116 -6.73 -4.20 -11.10
C ILE A 116 -5.40 -3.61 -11.55
N TRP A 117 -4.35 -4.42 -11.54
CA TRP A 117 -3.03 -4.03 -11.99
C TRP A 117 -2.24 -5.25 -12.44
N ASP A 118 -1.23 -5.03 -13.26
CA ASP A 118 -0.21 -6.02 -13.58
C ASP A 118 1.03 -5.81 -12.69
N ASN A 119 1.57 -6.91 -12.18
CA ASN A 119 2.78 -6.88 -11.36
C ASN A 119 3.98 -7.36 -12.17
N LEU A 120 4.94 -6.46 -12.39
CA LEU A 120 6.19 -6.76 -13.08
C LEU A 120 7.19 -7.39 -12.10
N LEU A 121 7.11 -8.71 -11.97
CA LEU A 121 8.11 -9.48 -11.21
C LEU A 121 9.41 -9.59 -12.03
N ASN A 122 10.45 -8.87 -11.59
CA ASN A 122 11.79 -9.02 -12.14
C ASN A 122 12.38 -10.39 -11.76
N SER A 123 12.16 -11.41 -12.58
CA SER A 123 12.78 -12.75 -12.45
C SER A 123 14.31 -12.78 -12.65
N GLN A 124 14.97 -11.64 -12.75
CA GLN A 124 16.37 -11.51 -13.21
C GLN A 124 17.44 -11.82 -12.13
N ARG A 125 17.07 -12.21 -10.91
CA ARG A 125 18.08 -12.52 -9.86
C ARG A 125 18.51 -13.98 -9.76
N LEU A 126 17.87 -14.90 -10.48
CA LEU A 126 18.30 -16.32 -10.53
C LEU A 126 19.30 -16.64 -11.66
N ARG A 127 19.74 -15.65 -12.45
CA ARG A 127 20.67 -15.85 -13.59
C ARG A 127 22.06 -15.23 -13.42
N LYS A 128 22.52 -15.02 -12.18
CA LYS A 128 23.90 -14.59 -11.90
C LYS A 128 24.59 -15.49 -10.88
N THR A 129 24.67 -16.78 -11.16
CA THR A 129 25.66 -17.68 -10.53
C THR A 129 26.29 -18.72 -11.48
N GLU A 130 26.03 -18.69 -12.80
CA GLU A 130 26.58 -19.71 -13.73
C GLU A 130 27.52 -19.20 -14.82
N ASP A 131 27.91 -17.92 -14.84
CA ASP A 131 28.96 -17.44 -15.75
C ASP A 131 30.09 -16.75 -14.98
N GLN A 132 30.92 -17.55 -14.32
CA GLN A 132 32.34 -17.25 -14.19
C GLN A 132 33.13 -18.33 -14.95
N PRO A 133 33.75 -18.02 -16.10
CA PRO A 133 34.73 -18.92 -16.66
C PRO A 133 35.96 -18.94 -15.73
N ASN A 134 36.26 -20.12 -15.18
CA ASN A 134 37.57 -20.40 -14.61
C ASN A 134 38.61 -20.31 -15.73
N ILE A 135 39.34 -19.20 -15.87
CA ILE A 135 40.79 -19.12 -16.15
C ILE A 135 41.33 -17.78 -15.64
#